data_AF-A0A3B9BJH7-F1
#
_entry.id   AF-A0A3B9BJH7-F1
#
_cell.length_a   1.000
_cell.length_b   1.000
_cell.length_c   1.000
_cell.angle_alpha   90.00
_cell.angle_beta   90.00
_cell.angle_gamma   90.00
#
_symmetry.space_group_name_H-M   'P 1'
#
loop_
_entity.id
_entity.type
_entity.pdbx_description
1 polymer ?
#
loop_
_entity_poly.entity_id
_entity_poly.type
_entity_poly.pdbx_seq_one_letter_code
_entity_poly.pdbx_strand_id
1 'polypeptide(L)'
;MDVPLLMGGIATWLIESGEAARFAEKQAEEMAARQAMAAQRLAGHHFQHHRAALHFWLQLPSQWRTHSFTQACLSQGVQIGQADDFAVGQTQAPHCVRLALGAPRSRTELATVLDTVASLLNEQPQGDIPGV
;
A
#
# COMPACT_ATOMS: atom_id res chain seq x y z
N MET A 1 -8.98 -11.16 -28.50
CA MET A 1 -7.85 -10.26 -28.23
C MET A 1 -6.61 -11.08 -28.49
N ASP A 2 -5.99 -10.91 -29.65
CA ASP A 2 -4.84 -11.72 -30.05
C ASP A 2 -3.61 -11.29 -29.23
N VAL A 3 -3.06 -12.22 -28.46
CA VAL A 3 -1.78 -12.00 -27.78
C VAL A 3 -0.70 -12.05 -28.86
N PRO A 4 0.11 -11.00 -29.05
CA PRO A 4 1.19 -11.02 -30.03
C PRO A 4 2.08 -12.26 -29.81
N LEU A 5 2.42 -12.97 -30.88
CA LEU A 5 3.11 -14.27 -30.83
C LEU A 5 4.37 -14.25 -29.96
N LEU A 6 5.10 -13.13 -29.95
CA LEU A 6 6.29 -12.95 -29.11
C LEU A 6 5.96 -12.97 -27.61
N MET A 7 4.86 -12.34 -27.17
CA MET A 7 4.49 -12.29 -25.75
C MET A 7 4.03 -13.66 -25.25
N GLY A 8 3.26 -14.38 -26.07
CA GLY A 8 2.88 -15.76 -25.77
C GLY A 8 4.11 -16.68 -25.67
N GLY A 9 5.04 -16.58 -26.62
CA GLY A 9 6.28 -17.36 -26.60
C GLY A 9 7.15 -17.09 -25.37
N ILE A 10 7.32 -15.83 -24.98
CA ILE A 10 8.07 -15.46 -23.77
C ILE A 10 7.37 -15.99 -22.51
N ALA A 11 6.04 -15.86 -22.42
CA ALA A 11 5.28 -16.36 -21.28
C ALA A 11 5.41 -17.89 -21.15
N THR A 12 5.26 -18.64 -22.24
CA THR A 12 5.47 -20.09 -22.26
C THR A 12 6.88 -20.45 -21.81
N TRP A 13 7.90 -19.79 -22.37
CA TRP A 13 9.28 -20.04 -21.96
C TRP A 13 9.51 -19.75 -20.47
N LEU A 14 8.99 -18.65 -19.92
CA LEU A 14 9.10 -18.32 -18.50
C LEU A 14 8.45 -19.39 -17.61
N ILE A 15 7.32 -19.95 -18.03
CA ILE A 15 6.60 -20.99 -17.29
C ILE A 15 7.37 -22.31 -17.38
N GLU A 16 7.70 -22.78 -18.60
CA GLU A 16 8.33 -24.08 -18.84
C GLU A 16 9.77 -24.15 -18.31
N SER A 17 10.52 -23.04 -18.35
CA SER A 17 11.86 -22.96 -17.76
C SER A 17 11.87 -22.89 -16.23
N GLY A 18 10.71 -22.65 -15.60
CA GLY A 18 10.61 -22.43 -14.15
C GLY A 18 10.98 -21.01 -13.70
N GLU A 19 11.39 -20.12 -14.61
CA GLU A 19 11.76 -18.74 -14.29
C GLU A 19 10.61 -17.92 -13.70
N ALA A 20 9.37 -18.16 -14.16
CA ALA A 20 8.18 -17.53 -13.59
C ALA A 20 8.02 -17.85 -12.10
N ALA A 21 8.21 -19.12 -11.72
CA ALA A 21 8.13 -19.55 -10.32
C ALA A 21 9.25 -18.94 -9.48
N ARG A 22 10.48 -18.92 -10.02
CA ARG A 22 11.65 -18.29 -9.37
C ARG A 22 11.45 -16.79 -9.13
N PHE A 23 10.86 -16.07 -10.08
CA PHE A 23 10.54 -14.65 -9.90
C PHE A 23 9.43 -14.43 -8.88
N ALA A 24 8.40 -15.28 -8.88
CA ALA A 24 7.33 -15.21 -7.89
C ALA A 24 7.85 -15.44 -6.47
N GLU A 25 8.76 -16.40 -6.28
CA GLU A 25 9.39 -16.67 -4.98
C GLU A 25 10.22 -15.46 -4.50
N LYS A 26 11.07 -14.90 -5.36
CA LYS A 26 11.82 -13.67 -5.04
C LYS A 26 10.91 -12.50 -4.69
N GLN A 27 9.80 -12.34 -5.42
CA GLN A 27 8.82 -11.30 -5.13
C GLN A 27 8.13 -11.53 -3.77
N ALA A 28 7.83 -12.78 -3.42
CA ALA A 28 7.25 -13.13 -2.13
C ALA A 28 8.21 -12.89 -0.96
N GLU A 29 9.50 -13.23 -1.12
CA GLU A 29 10.55 -12.93 -0.13
C GLU A 29 10.71 -11.42 0.11
N GLU A 30 10.80 -10.64 -0.97
CA GLU A 30 10.89 -9.17 -0.87
C GLU A 30 9.65 -8.59 -0.20
N MET A 31 8.46 -9.08 -0.56
CA MET A 31 7.22 -8.60 0.05
C MET A 31 7.17 -8.95 1.53
N ALA A 32 7.53 -10.17 1.93
CA ALA A 32 7.59 -10.55 3.34
C ALA A 32 8.51 -9.63 4.16
N ALA A 33 9.68 -9.28 3.62
CA ALA A 33 10.57 -8.32 4.26
C ALA A 33 9.94 -6.93 4.40
N ARG A 34 9.28 -6.43 3.35
CA ARG A 34 8.59 -5.13 3.36
C ARG A 34 7.40 -5.10 4.32
N GLN A 35 6.64 -6.19 4.40
CA GLN A 35 5.55 -6.33 5.36
C GLN A 35 6.08 -6.29 6.80
N ALA A 36 7.19 -6.99 7.09
CA ALA A 36 7.81 -6.94 8.42
C ALA A 36 8.27 -5.52 8.78
N MET A 37 8.86 -4.80 7.84
CA MET A 37 9.25 -3.40 8.03
C MET A 37 8.06 -2.47 8.31
N ALA A 38 6.95 -2.65 7.58
CA ALA A 38 5.71 -1.91 7.80
C ALA A 38 5.10 -2.22 9.17
N ALA A 39 5.01 -3.51 9.54
CA ALA A 39 4.48 -3.92 10.84
C ALA A 39 5.31 -3.38 12.01
N GLN A 40 6.64 -3.32 11.87
CA GLN A 40 7.53 -2.75 12.88
C GLN A 40 7.33 -1.23 13.05
N ARG A 41 7.27 -0.48 11.93
CA ARG A 41 7.16 0.99 11.96
C ARG A 41 5.79 1.50 12.34
N LEU A 42 4.75 0.75 11.97
CA LEU A 42 3.36 1.06 12.31
C LEU A 42 2.92 0.35 13.60
N ALA A 43 3.86 -0.16 14.39
CA ALA A 43 3.56 -0.77 15.68
C ALA A 43 2.83 0.23 16.59
N GLY A 44 1.73 -0.21 17.20
CA GLY A 44 0.84 0.64 17.98
C GLY A 44 -0.37 1.17 17.19
N HIS A 45 -0.38 1.05 15.86
CA HIS A 45 -1.55 1.32 15.03
C HIS A 45 -2.23 0.02 14.57
N HIS A 46 -3.52 0.09 14.30
CA HIS A 46 -4.29 -1.05 13.82
C HIS A 46 -4.20 -1.17 12.31
N PHE A 47 -3.71 -2.29 11.81
CA PHE A 47 -3.69 -2.59 10.39
C PHE A 47 -4.07 -4.05 10.11
N GLN A 48 -4.62 -4.29 8.92
CA GLN A 48 -4.91 -5.62 8.40
C GLN A 48 -4.03 -5.89 7.18
N HIS A 49 -3.52 -7.12 7.10
CA HIS A 49 -2.73 -7.57 5.96
C HIS A 49 -2.89 -9.09 5.81
N HIS A 50 -2.65 -9.58 4.60
CA HIS A 50 -2.48 -11.01 4.32
C HIS A 50 -1.02 -11.26 3.96
N ARG A 51 -0.45 -12.42 4.33
CA ARG A 51 0.96 -12.76 4.06
C ARG A 51 1.34 -12.65 2.58
N ALA A 52 0.39 -12.90 1.68
CA ALA A 52 0.57 -12.78 0.23
C ALA A 52 0.11 -11.43 -0.36
N ALA A 53 -0.40 -10.49 0.44
CA ALA A 53 -0.85 -9.19 -0.05
C ALA A 53 0.32 -8.23 -0.28
N LEU A 54 0.20 -7.38 -1.30
CA LEU A 54 1.19 -6.34 -1.61
C LEU A 54 0.90 -5.01 -0.88
N HIS A 55 -0.10 -5.01 0.02
CA HIS A 55 -0.60 -3.81 0.67
C HIS A 55 -1.12 -4.09 2.08
N PHE A 56 -1.18 -3.02 2.88
CA PHE A 56 -1.84 -2.99 4.19
C PHE A 56 -3.11 -2.15 4.10
N TRP A 57 -4.09 -2.52 4.91
CA TRP A 57 -5.22 -1.66 5.26
C TRP A 57 -4.97 -1.09 6.65
N LEU A 58 -4.62 0.18 6.73
CA LEU A 58 -4.30 0.88 7.97
C LEU A 58 -5.55 1.60 8.46
N GLN A 59 -6.06 1.20 9.62
CA GLN A 59 -7.16 1.89 10.28
C GLN A 59 -6.66 3.22 10.82
N LEU A 60 -7.44 4.28 10.58
CA LEU A 60 -7.06 5.61 11.01
C LEU A 60 -7.50 5.87 12.45
N PRO A 61 -6.69 6.60 13.24
CA PRO A 61 -7.13 7.17 14.51
C PRO A 61 -8.35 8.08 14.32
N SER A 62 -9.22 8.16 15.34
CA SER A 62 -10.52 8.85 15.24
C SER A 62 -10.41 10.35 14.91
N GLN A 63 -9.27 11.00 15.19
CA GLN A 63 -9.07 12.40 14.84
C GLN A 63 -8.95 12.61 13.33
N TRP A 64 -8.49 11.61 12.58
CA TRP A 64 -8.30 11.72 11.14
C TRP A 64 -9.58 11.37 10.39
N ARG A 65 -9.84 12.07 9.28
CA ARG A 65 -10.75 11.58 8.23
C ARG A 65 -9.89 10.98 7.12
N THR A 66 -10.42 9.99 6.39
CA THR A 66 -9.68 9.33 5.30
C THR A 66 -9.14 10.34 4.29
N HIS A 67 -9.99 11.26 3.84
CA HIS A 67 -9.60 12.28 2.87
C HIS A 67 -8.52 13.23 3.40
N SER A 68 -8.70 13.81 4.59
CA SER A 68 -7.74 14.76 5.16
C SER A 68 -6.40 14.11 5.47
N PHE A 69 -6.39 12.85 5.92
CA PHE A 69 -5.15 12.09 6.11
C PHE A 69 -4.43 11.82 4.78
N THR A 70 -5.15 11.39 3.75
CA THR A 70 -4.56 11.20 2.41
C THR A 70 -3.98 12.49 1.84
N GLN A 71 -4.65 13.64 2.04
CA GLN A 71 -4.11 14.95 1.66
C GLN A 71 -2.86 15.33 2.47
N ALA A 72 -2.85 15.06 3.78
CA ALA A 72 -1.69 15.29 4.64
C ALA A 72 -0.49 14.42 4.22
N CYS A 73 -0.71 13.15 3.88
CA CYS A 73 0.35 12.30 3.32
C CYS A 73 0.86 12.85 1.98
N LEU A 74 -0.06 13.26 1.10
CA LEU A 74 0.29 13.78 -0.22
C LEU A 74 1.11 15.07 -0.13
N SER A 75 0.82 15.96 0.82
CA SER A 75 1.60 17.18 1.05
C SER A 75 3.04 16.89 1.51
N GLN A 76 3.26 15.72 2.12
CA GLN A 76 4.59 15.18 2.45
C GLN A 76 5.18 14.31 1.32
N GLY A 77 4.59 14.31 0.13
CA GLY A 77 5.05 13.53 -1.02
C GLY A 77 4.70 12.04 -0.99
N VAL A 78 3.81 11.61 -0.09
CA VAL A 78 3.41 10.21 0.06
C VAL A 78 1.99 10.00 -0.46
N GLN A 79 1.86 9.33 -1.61
CA GLN A 79 0.55 8.96 -2.16
C GLN A 79 0.05 7.62 -1.58
N ILE A 80 -1.16 7.63 -1.03
CA ILE A 80 -1.83 6.45 -0.47
C ILE A 80 -3.25 6.32 -1.05
N GLY A 81 -3.82 5.11 -1.02
CA GLY A 81 -5.19 4.88 -1.51
C GLY A 81 -6.24 5.13 -0.44
N GLN A 82 -7.37 5.72 -0.81
CA GLN A 82 -8.51 5.87 0.09
C GLN A 82 -9.32 4.55 0.11
N ALA A 83 -9.94 4.20 1.24
CA ALA A 83 -10.83 3.04 1.27
C ALA A 83 -12.03 3.20 0.33
N ASP A 84 -12.49 4.43 0.13
CA ASP A 84 -13.60 4.78 -0.77
C ASP A 84 -13.34 4.34 -2.22
N ASP A 85 -12.08 4.36 -2.68
CA ASP A 85 -11.68 3.94 -4.03
C ASP A 85 -11.95 2.44 -4.29
N PHE A 86 -12.16 1.66 -3.22
CA PHE A 86 -12.35 0.20 -3.26
C PHE A 86 -13.73 -0.23 -2.75
N ALA A 87 -14.58 0.71 -2.34
CA ALA A 87 -15.95 0.41 -1.94
C ALA A 87 -16.82 0.14 -3.17
N VAL A 88 -17.67 -0.90 -3.11
CA VAL A 88 -18.56 -1.28 -4.20
C VAL A 88 -20.02 -1.04 -3.78
N GLY A 89 -20.80 -0.46 -4.69
CA GLY A 89 -22.21 -0.16 -4.48
C GLY A 89 -22.42 0.99 -3.48
N GLN A 90 -23.41 0.84 -2.60
CA GLN A 90 -23.76 1.84 -1.58
C GLN A 90 -23.17 1.51 -0.21
N THR A 91 -22.14 0.66 -0.16
CA THR A 91 -21.51 0.26 1.10
C THR A 91 -20.63 1.40 1.61
N GLN A 92 -20.82 1.80 2.87
CA GLN A 92 -19.94 2.78 3.50
C GLN A 92 -18.52 2.22 3.58
N ALA A 93 -17.55 2.99 3.06
CA ALA A 93 -16.15 2.61 3.13
C ALA A 93 -15.67 2.56 4.59
N PRO A 94 -14.84 1.57 4.96
CA PRO A 94 -14.23 1.53 6.28
C PRO A 94 -13.33 2.75 6.51
N HIS A 95 -13.16 3.14 7.78
CA HIS A 95 -12.28 4.24 8.19
C HIS A 95 -10.81 3.81 8.17
N CYS A 96 -10.29 3.56 6.98
CA CYS A 96 -8.92 3.12 6.76
C CYS A 96 -8.35 3.65 5.44
N VAL A 97 -7.04 3.48 5.27
CA VAL A 97 -6.30 3.78 4.05
C VAL A 97 -5.51 2.57 3.57
N ARG A 98 -5.25 2.50 2.26
CA ARG A 98 -4.48 1.43 1.64
C ARG A 98 -3.04 1.86 1.42
N LEU A 99 -2.09 1.12 2.01
CA LEU A 99 -0.66 1.34 1.84
C LEU A 99 -0.08 0.28 0.90
N ALA A 100 0.33 0.66 -0.32
CA ALA A 100 0.98 -0.25 -1.26
C ALA A 100 2.49 -0.34 -0.97
N LEU A 101 2.96 -1.50 -0.51
CA LEU A 101 4.34 -1.65 -0.04
C LEU A 101 5.34 -1.93 -1.18
N GLY A 102 4.84 -2.38 -2.34
CA GLY A 102 5.65 -2.65 -3.52
C GLY A 102 5.99 -1.43 -4.38
N ALA A 103 5.34 -0.28 -4.16
CA ALA A 103 5.54 0.91 -4.99
C ALA A 103 6.90 1.61 -4.78
N PRO A 104 7.42 1.76 -3.54
CA PRO A 104 8.75 2.33 -3.33
C PRO A 104 9.85 1.50 -3.97
N ARG A 105 10.85 2.15 -4.59
CA ARG A 105 11.90 1.51 -5.38
C ARG A 105 12.87 0.70 -4.52
N SER A 106 13.00 1.07 -3.24
CA SER A 106 13.89 0.41 -2.30
C SER A 106 13.26 0.28 -0.92
N ARG A 107 13.84 -0.60 -0.09
CA ARG A 107 13.45 -0.73 1.33
C ARG A 107 13.76 0.54 2.13
N THR A 108 14.82 1.26 1.79
CA THR A 108 15.15 2.55 2.41
C THR A 108 14.08 3.60 2.12
N GLU A 109 13.66 3.71 0.86
CA GLU A 109 12.57 4.61 0.48
C GLU A 109 11.26 4.23 1.18
N LEU A 110 10.94 2.92 1.23
CA LEU A 110 9.78 2.41 1.97
C LEU A 110 9.86 2.80 3.46
N ALA A 111 11.03 2.67 4.09
CA ALA A 111 11.23 3.05 5.48
C ALA A 111 10.91 4.53 5.70
N THR A 112 11.49 5.41 4.88
CA THR A 112 11.27 6.86 4.96
C THR A 112 9.78 7.22 4.88
N VAL A 113 9.06 6.68 3.89
CA VAL A 113 7.64 7.00 3.72
C VAL A 113 6.78 6.42 4.84
N LEU A 114 7.13 5.24 5.36
CA LEU A 114 6.44 4.66 6.52
C LEU A 114 6.66 5.49 7.79
N ASP A 115 7.87 6.03 7.98
CA ASP A 115 8.18 6.90 9.12
C ASP A 115 7.38 8.22 9.02
N THR A 116 7.23 8.78 7.81
CA THR A 116 6.34 9.93 7.56
C THR A 116 4.88 9.61 7.90
N VAL A 117 4.37 8.47 7.44
CA VAL A 117 2.99 8.02 7.73
C VAL A 117 2.80 7.84 9.24
N ALA A 118 3.76 7.21 9.93
CA ALA A 118 3.72 7.02 11.37
C ALA A 118 3.73 8.35 12.14
N SER A 119 4.51 9.34 11.70
CA SER A 119 4.48 10.70 12.29
C SER A 119 3.08 11.30 12.20
N LEU A 120 2.51 11.32 10.98
CA LEU A 120 1.19 11.91 10.73
C LEU A 120 0.07 11.23 11.54
N LEU A 121 0.13 9.91 11.74
CA LEU A 121 -0.86 9.20 12.56
C LEU A 121 -0.90 9.69 14.02
N ASN A 122 0.21 10.22 14.53
CA ASN A 122 0.33 10.74 15.89
C ASN A 122 0.04 12.25 15.99
N GLU A 123 -0.19 12.91 14.85
CA GLU A 123 -0.53 14.33 14.78
C GLU A 123 -2.04 14.58 14.84
N GLN A 124 -2.40 15.84 15.04
CA GLN A 124 -3.77 16.34 14.88
C GLN A 124 -3.93 16.83 13.43
N PRO A 125 -5.10 16.64 12.80
CA PRO A 125 -5.35 17.23 11.49
C PRO A 125 -5.20 18.75 11.58
N GLN A 126 -4.43 19.34 10.67
CA GLN A 126 -4.47 20.77 10.45
C GLN A 126 -5.93 21.11 10.10
N GLY A 127 -6.57 21.99 10.87
CA GLY A 127 -8.01 22.20 10.80
C GLY A 127 -8.53 22.32 9.36
N ASP A 128 -9.46 21.43 8.98
CA ASP A 128 -10.33 21.64 7.83
C ASP A 128 -10.95 23.03 8.01
N ILE A 129 -10.61 24.00 7.16
CA ILE A 129 -11.45 25.18 7.02
C ILE A 129 -12.74 24.66 6.40
N PRO A 130 -13.88 24.64 7.09
CA PRO A 130 -15.11 24.12 6.51
C PRO A 130 -15.56 25.11 5.41
N GLY A 131 -15.56 24.67 4.15
CA GLY A 131 -16.28 25.33 3.06
C GLY A 131 -15.50 26.34 2.20
N VAL A 132 -14.50 25.87 1.45
CA VAL A 132 -14.22 26.43 0.12
C VAL A 132 -14.78 25.50 -0.94
#